data_AF-A0A6G0VL78-F1
#
_entry.id   AF-A0A6G0VL78-F1
#
_cell.length_a   1.000
_cell.length_b   1.000
_cell.length_c   1.000
_cell.angle_alpha   90.00
_cell.angle_beta   90.00
_cell.angle_gamma   90.00
#
_symmetry.space_group_name_H-M   'P 1'
#
loop_
_entity.id
_entity.type
_entity.pdbx_description
1 polymer ?
#
loop_
_entity_poly.entity_id
_entity_poly.type
_entity_poly.pdbx_seq_one_letter_code
_entity_poly.pdbx_strand_id
1 'polypeptide(L)'
;MKTEEKKGGSTTVIERHEAMNYGILVKASDDVPAALLEEYEIPMEPVIYKGSENKTDVAKYFIETVTEIALKIEKLLKTNTPIIFTDEQQQIHDA
;
A
#
# COMPACT_ATOMS: atom_id res chain seq x y z
N MET A 1 -26.27 -2.23 1.25
CA MET A 1 -27.30 -1.17 1.42
C MET A 1 -28.60 -1.66 0.82
N LYS A 2 -29.71 -1.58 1.55
CA LYS A 2 -31.03 -1.93 0.99
C LYS A 2 -31.39 -0.97 -0.14
N THR A 3 -32.00 -1.48 -1.19
CA THR A 3 -32.42 -0.72 -2.37
C THR A 3 -33.71 -1.31 -2.95
N GLU A 4 -34.36 -0.59 -3.84
CA GLU A 4 -35.51 -1.05 -4.62
C GLU A 4 -35.31 -0.76 -6.11
N GLU A 5 -34.05 -0.76 -6.55
CA GLU A 5 -33.69 -0.48 -7.94
C GLU A 5 -34.37 -1.49 -8.89
N LYS A 6 -35.18 -1.00 -9.82
CA LYS A 6 -35.82 -1.82 -10.86
C LYS A 6 -34.80 -2.15 -11.95
N LYS A 7 -34.69 -3.43 -12.30
CA LYS A 7 -33.94 -3.93 -13.46
C LYS A 7 -34.90 -4.59 -14.44
N GLY A 8 -35.26 -3.87 -15.49
CA GLY A 8 -36.28 -4.31 -16.44
C GLY A 8 -37.70 -4.30 -15.85
N GLY A 9 -38.63 -5.03 -16.47
CA GLY A 9 -40.06 -4.97 -16.12
C GLY A 9 -40.46 -5.74 -14.86
N SER A 10 -39.70 -6.76 -14.46
CA SER A 10 -40.11 -7.72 -13.41
C SER A 10 -39.07 -7.99 -12.34
N THR A 11 -37.85 -7.42 -12.41
CA THR A 11 -36.80 -7.65 -11.42
C THR A 11 -36.55 -6.41 -10.56
N THR A 12 -36.42 -6.62 -9.24
CA THR A 12 -36.07 -5.56 -8.27
C THR A 12 -34.85 -6.00 -7.48
N VAL A 13 -33.83 -5.15 -7.43
CA VAL A 13 -32.66 -5.34 -6.57
C VAL A 13 -33.07 -4.92 -5.16
N ILE A 14 -32.91 -5.81 -4.18
CA ILE A 14 -33.27 -5.57 -2.78
C ILE A 14 -32.10 -5.11 -1.92
N GLU A 15 -30.88 -5.42 -2.37
CA GLU A 15 -29.65 -5.08 -1.67
C GLU A 15 -28.51 -4.91 -2.68
N ARG A 16 -27.68 -3.90 -2.43
CA ARG A 16 -26.41 -3.71 -3.12
C ARG A 16 -25.28 -3.95 -2.12
N HIS A 17 -24.41 -4.91 -2.44
CA HIS A 17 -23.16 -5.12 -1.72
C HIS A 17 -22.09 -4.24 -2.34
N GLU A 18 -21.43 -3.47 -1.50
CA GLU A 18 -20.28 -2.66 -1.87
C GLU A 18 -19.10 -3.09 -0.99
N ALA A 19 -17.88 -2.95 -1.51
CA ALA A 19 -16.70 -3.20 -0.69
C ALA A 19 -16.74 -2.23 0.48
N MET A 20 -16.71 -2.76 1.70
CA MET A 20 -16.84 -1.95 2.92
C MET A 20 -15.49 -1.70 3.58
N ASN A 21 -14.48 -2.54 3.33
CA ASN A 21 -13.19 -2.45 4.03
C ASN A 21 -12.07 -2.99 3.13
N TYR A 22 -10.83 -2.58 3.40
CA TYR A 22 -9.64 -3.24 2.86
C TYR A 22 -8.53 -3.29 3.91
N GLY A 23 -7.58 -4.20 3.70
CA GLY A 23 -6.31 -4.26 4.43
C GLY A 23 -5.17 -4.46 3.44
N ILE A 24 -4.08 -3.71 3.59
CA ILE A 24 -2.88 -3.81 2.76
C ILE A 24 -1.68 -4.01 3.69
N LEU A 25 -0.80 -4.93 3.35
CA LEU A 25 0.48 -5.12 4.04
C LEU A 25 1.60 -5.02 3.00
N VAL A 26 2.58 -4.18 3.26
CA VAL A 26 3.81 -4.14 2.45
C VAL A 26 4.75 -5.19 3.01
N LYS A 27 5.18 -6.11 2.14
CA LYS A 27 6.17 -7.13 2.50
C LYS A 27 7.43 -6.91 1.67
N ALA A 28 8.47 -6.39 2.33
CA ALA A 28 9.81 -6.37 1.76
C ALA A 28 10.45 -7.76 1.86
N SER A 29 11.49 -8.00 1.06
CA SER A 29 12.32 -9.19 1.18
C SER A 29 13.19 -9.12 2.44
N ASP A 30 13.61 -10.27 2.97
CA ASP A 30 14.33 -10.35 4.25
C ASP A 30 15.70 -9.64 4.22
N ASP A 31 16.25 -9.44 3.03
CA ASP A 31 17.50 -8.70 2.76
C ASP A 31 17.34 -7.18 2.75
N VAL A 32 16.10 -6.66 2.80
CA VAL A 32 15.85 -5.22 2.87
C VAL A 32 15.84 -4.76 4.34
N PRO A 33 16.78 -3.89 4.77
CA PRO A 33 16.80 -3.40 6.13
C PRO A 33 15.52 -2.66 6.52
N ALA A 34 14.96 -3.00 7.69
CA ALA A 34 13.77 -2.33 8.25
C ALA A 34 13.97 -0.81 8.42
N ALA A 35 15.19 -0.38 8.75
CA ALA A 35 15.54 1.03 8.89
C ALA A 35 15.29 1.84 7.60
N LEU A 36 15.45 1.23 6.41
CA LEU A 36 15.13 1.90 5.14
C LEU A 36 13.63 2.06 4.95
N LEU A 37 12.82 1.10 5.39
CA LEU A 37 11.36 1.23 5.32
C LEU A 37 10.87 2.34 6.25
N GLU A 38 11.44 2.41 7.46
CA GLU A 38 11.14 3.46 8.44
C GLU A 38 11.54 4.85 7.93
N GLU A 39 12.75 5.01 7.39
CA GLU A 39 13.25 6.28 6.85
C GLU A 39 12.35 6.85 5.75
N TYR A 40 11.81 5.98 4.89
CA TYR A 40 10.93 6.36 3.78
C TYR A 40 9.44 6.31 4.13
N GLU A 41 9.11 6.13 5.42
CA GLU A 41 7.75 6.05 5.95
C GLU A 41 6.89 4.97 5.27
N ILE A 42 7.53 3.89 4.81
CA ILE A 42 6.87 2.73 4.20
C ILE A 42 6.26 1.90 5.33
N PRO A 43 4.93 1.65 5.31
CA PRO A 43 4.26 0.99 6.42
C PRO A 43 4.71 -0.48 6.54
N MET A 44 5.24 -0.83 7.72
CA MET A 44 5.60 -2.21 8.06
C MET A 44 4.43 -2.99 8.70
N GLU A 45 3.44 -2.27 9.23
CA GLU A 45 2.21 -2.83 9.78
C GLU A 45 1.07 -2.78 8.75
N PRO A 46 0.02 -3.62 8.90
CA PRO A 46 -1.14 -3.59 8.01
C PRO A 46 -1.84 -2.22 8.02
N VAL A 47 -2.00 -1.63 6.85
CA VAL A 47 -2.85 -0.45 6.62
C VAL A 47 -4.29 -0.94 6.44
N ILE A 48 -5.15 -0.62 7.41
CA ILE A 48 -6.54 -1.06 7.42
C ILE A 48 -7.44 0.15 7.19
N TYR A 49 -8.28 0.06 6.17
CA TYR A 49 -9.36 0.99 5.94
C TYR A 49 -10.70 0.36 6.27
N LYS A 50 -11.46 1.04 7.12
CA LYS A 50 -12.84 0.69 7.42
C LYS A 50 -13.78 1.74 6.86
N GLY A 51 -14.57 1.32 5.88
CA GLY A 51 -15.66 2.13 5.33
C GLY A 51 -16.77 2.30 6.36
N SER A 52 -17.55 3.35 6.16
CA SER A 52 -18.75 3.64 6.94
C SER A 52 -19.88 4.02 6.01
N GLU A 53 -21.10 4.15 6.52
CA GLU A 53 -22.25 4.59 5.72
C GLU A 53 -22.00 5.94 5.01
N ASN A 54 -21.10 6.78 5.54
CA ASN A 54 -20.72 8.08 4.99
C ASN A 54 -19.42 8.07 4.16
N LYS A 55 -18.75 6.92 4.04
CA LYS A 55 -17.51 6.74 3.27
C LYS A 55 -17.63 5.51 2.37
N THR A 56 -18.37 5.68 1.28
CA THR A 56 -18.78 4.60 0.36
C THR A 56 -17.78 4.29 -0.74
N ASP A 57 -16.84 5.19 -1.05
CA ASP A 57 -15.88 4.97 -2.14
C ASP A 57 -14.59 4.27 -1.67
N VAL A 58 -14.75 3.06 -1.15
CA VAL A 58 -13.63 2.22 -0.67
C VAL A 58 -12.61 1.95 -1.76
N ALA A 59 -13.05 1.85 -3.02
CA ALA A 59 -12.18 1.65 -4.18
C ALA A 59 -11.27 2.86 -4.43
N LYS A 60 -11.80 4.08 -4.37
CA LYS A 60 -10.98 5.30 -4.49
C LYS A 60 -9.91 5.36 -3.40
N TYR A 61 -10.29 5.18 -2.14
CA TYR A 61 -9.33 5.21 -1.03
C TYR A 61 -8.28 4.11 -1.12
N PHE A 62 -8.63 2.94 -1.65
CA PHE A 62 -7.68 1.88 -1.89
C PHE A 62 -6.60 2.32 -2.91
N ILE A 63 -7.02 2.91 -4.03
CA ILE A 63 -6.09 3.38 -5.06
C ILE A 63 -5.21 4.52 -4.53
N GLU A 64 -5.77 5.46 -3.79
CA GLU A 64 -5.02 6.55 -3.15
C GLU A 64 -3.93 5.99 -2.23
N THR A 65 -4.28 5.05 -1.34
CA THR A 65 -3.32 4.42 -0.42
C THR A 65 -2.24 3.62 -1.15
N VAL A 66 -2.59 2.81 -2.15
CA VAL A 66 -1.60 2.05 -2.94
C VAL A 66 -0.66 3.01 -3.67
N THR A 67 -1.19 4.10 -4.23
CA THR A 67 -0.40 5.10 -4.96
C THR A 67 0.58 5.81 -4.02
N GLU A 68 0.14 6.17 -2.81
CA GLU A 68 1.02 6.80 -1.82
C GLU A 68 2.17 5.88 -1.40
N ILE A 69 1.88 4.60 -1.12
CA ILE A 69 2.90 3.60 -0.81
C ILE A 69 3.86 3.42 -1.98
N ALA A 70 3.35 3.35 -3.21
CA ALA A 70 4.17 3.22 -4.41
C ALA A 70 5.13 4.40 -4.59
N LEU A 71 4.70 5.64 -4.32
CA LEU A 71 5.55 6.83 -4.37
C LEU A 71 6.66 6.78 -3.31
N LYS A 72 6.39 6.25 -2.11
CA LYS A 72 7.41 6.07 -1.07
C LYS A 72 8.46 5.03 -1.49
N ILE A 73 8.03 3.91 -2.06
CA ILE A 73 8.92 2.89 -2.63
C ILE A 73 9.73 3.47 -3.80
N GLU A 74 9.10 4.24 -4.68
CA GLU A 74 9.79 4.89 -5.80
C GLU A 74 10.89 5.84 -5.32
N LYS A 75 10.62 6.64 -4.27
CA LYS A 75 11.64 7.50 -3.66
C LYS A 75 12.82 6.69 -3.13
N LEU A 76 12.55 5.60 -2.40
CA LEU A 76 13.59 4.69 -1.91
C LEU A 76 14.45 4.16 -3.07
N LEU A 77 13.81 3.66 -4.14
CA LEU A 77 14.52 3.09 -5.30
C LEU A 77 15.30 4.12 -6.13
N LYS A 78 14.93 5.41 -6.04
CA LYS A 78 15.64 6.51 -6.72
C LYS A 78 16.79 7.10 -5.90
N THR A 79 16.89 6.76 -4.61
CA THR A 79 18.01 7.23 -3.79
C THR A 79 19.25 6.40 -4.08
N ASN A 80 20.21 7.02 -4.77
CA ASN A 80 21.56 6.49 -4.88
C ASN A 80 22.38 6.96 -3.67
N THR A 81 22.54 6.10 -2.67
CA THR A 81 23.47 6.35 -1.56
C THR A 81 24.87 5.90 -1.95
N PRO A 82 25.90 6.75 -1.84
CA PRO A 82 27.27 6.34 -2.12
C PRO A 82 27.68 5.20 -1.18
N ILE A 83 28.26 4.14 -1.73
CA ILE A 83 28.90 3.08 -0.95
C ILE A 83 30.24 3.64 -0.46
N ILE A 84 30.32 3.96 0.83
CA ILE A 84 31.55 4.45 1.46
C ILE A 84 32.23 3.25 2.13
N PHE A 85 33.32 2.77 1.53
CA PHE A 85 34.16 1.75 2.13
C PHE A 85 35.15 2.37 3.13
N THR A 86 35.39 1.66 4.24
CA THR A 86 36.61 1.89 5.03
C THR A 86 37.81 1.27 4.31
N ASP A 87 39.04 1.70 4.65
CA ASP A 87 40.26 1.15 4.05
C ASP A 87 40.34 -0.38 4.18
N GLU A 88 39.88 -0.94 5.31
CA GLU A 88 39.80 -2.38 5.52
C GLU A 88 38.74 -3.05 4.62
N GLN A 89 37.55 -2.47 4.49
CA GLN A 89 36.49 -3.02 3.64
C GLN A 89 36.84 -2.93 2.15
N GLN A 90 37.55 -1.88 1.75
CA GLN A 90 38.07 -1.72 0.40
C GLN A 90 39.08 -2.83 0.07
N GLN A 91 40.02 -3.12 0.97
CA GLN A 91 40.98 -4.22 0.78
C GLN A 91 40.30 -5.59 0.67
N ILE A 92 39.23 -5.84 1.43
CA ILE A 92 38.47 -7.09 1.35
C ILE A 92 37.69 -7.19 0.03
N HIS A 93 37.13 -6.09 -0.46
CA HIS A 93 36.40 -6.05 -1.72
C HIS A 93 37.32 -6.24 -2.95
N ASP A 94 38.53 -5.67 -2.90
CA ASP A 94 39.47 -5.66 -4.02
C ASP A 94 40.35 -6.93 -4.10
N ALA A 95 40.28 -7.83 -3.11
CA ALA A 95 41.02 -9.09 -3.03
C ALA A 95 40.25 -10.26 -3.67
#